data_AF-A0A7Y6Y3J1-F1
#
_entry.id   AF-A0A7Y6Y3J1-F1
#
_cell.length_a   1.000
_cell.length_b   1.000
_cell.length_c   1.000
_cell.angle_alpha   90.00
_cell.angle_beta   90.00
_cell.angle_gamma   90.00
#
_symmetry.space_group_name_H-M   'P 1'
#
loop_
_entity.id
_entity.type
_entity.pdbx_description
1 polymer ?
#
loop_
_entity_poly.entity_id
_entity_poly.type
_entity_poly.pdbx_seq_one_letter_code
_entity_poly.pdbx_strand_id
1 'polypeptide(L)'
;MFVLACKSKVVSKKKENDVTMIKEKLITQKTYNEDSTYLLIANYYQNIEVIKNFKFKVMESSSKKIIFEGEFNGTKLEWHSKTELKGHLYVGMVKEDDASVLEGNTKNNEDKNSYKIIKIKN
;
A
#
# COMPACT_ATOMS: atom_id res chain seq x y z
N MET A 1 -42.42 -1.49 50.29
CA MET A 1 -41.00 -1.90 50.19
C MET A 1 -40.91 -2.93 49.07
N PHE A 2 -40.57 -2.50 47.85
CA PHE A 2 -40.47 -3.40 46.69
C PHE A 2 -39.00 -3.75 46.45
N VAL A 3 -38.65 -5.03 46.63
CA VAL A 3 -37.31 -5.55 46.31
C VAL A 3 -37.38 -6.14 44.90
N LEU A 4 -36.86 -5.41 43.91
CA LEU A 4 -36.68 -5.92 42.55
C LEU A 4 -35.44 -6.83 42.56
N ALA A 5 -35.66 -8.15 42.56
CA ALA A 5 -34.59 -9.13 42.42
C ALA A 5 -34.12 -9.19 40.95
N CYS A 6 -32.99 -8.57 40.64
CA CYS A 6 -32.28 -8.77 39.37
C CYS A 6 -31.70 -10.20 39.32
N LYS A 7 -32.32 -11.09 38.53
CA LYS A 7 -31.70 -12.37 38.15
C LYS A 7 -30.63 -12.11 37.10
N SER A 8 -29.37 -12.04 37.50
CA SER A 8 -28.24 -12.02 36.58
C SER A 8 -28.09 -13.39 35.91
N LYS A 9 -28.27 -13.45 34.58
CA LYS A 9 -27.89 -14.62 33.78
C LYS A 9 -26.38 -14.57 33.57
N VAL A 10 -25.66 -15.54 34.11
CA VAL A 10 -24.25 -15.75 33.80
C VAL A 10 -24.12 -16.11 32.32
N VAL A 11 -23.53 -15.22 31.55
CA VAL A 11 -23.17 -15.49 30.16
C VAL A 11 -21.98 -16.45 30.18
N SER A 12 -22.22 -17.70 29.81
CA SER A 12 -21.15 -18.66 29.58
C SER A 12 -20.31 -18.18 28.41
N LYS A 13 -19.04 -17.84 28.69
CA LYS A 13 -18.05 -17.48 27.66
C LYS A 13 -17.82 -18.72 26.78
N LYS A 14 -18.44 -18.76 25.60
CA LYS A 14 -17.98 -19.65 24.54
C LYS A 14 -16.56 -19.19 24.17
N LYS A 15 -15.57 -20.09 24.31
CA LYS A 15 -14.25 -19.91 23.70
C LYS A 15 -14.44 -19.97 22.19
N GLU A 16 -14.62 -18.82 21.58
CA GLU A 16 -14.54 -18.67 20.14
C GLU A 16 -13.06 -18.44 19.80
N ASN A 17 -12.34 -19.54 19.60
CA ASN A 17 -11.04 -19.49 18.93
C ASN A 17 -11.28 -19.77 17.45
N ASP A 18 -12.03 -18.90 16.77
CA ASP A 18 -12.04 -18.92 15.31
C ASP A 18 -10.91 -18.03 14.83
N VAL A 19 -9.73 -18.63 14.64
CA VAL A 19 -8.61 -17.94 14.01
C VAL A 19 -8.99 -17.75 12.55
N THR A 20 -9.55 -16.59 12.23
CA THR A 20 -9.86 -16.21 10.85
C THR A 20 -8.56 -16.07 10.07
N MET A 21 -8.14 -17.13 9.36
CA MET A 21 -7.02 -17.04 8.42
C MET A 21 -7.40 -16.04 7.33
N ILE A 22 -6.67 -14.92 7.31
CA ILE A 22 -6.81 -13.90 6.26
C ILE A 22 -6.32 -14.54 4.96
N LYS A 23 -7.23 -14.79 4.02
CA LYS A 23 -6.90 -15.39 2.74
C LYS A 23 -6.16 -14.36 1.88
N GLU A 24 -4.89 -14.62 1.59
CA GLU A 24 -4.13 -13.88 0.59
C GLU A 24 -4.75 -14.12 -0.80
N LYS A 25 -5.01 -13.03 -1.53
CA LYS A 25 -5.54 -13.09 -2.89
C LYS A 25 -4.58 -12.43 -3.85
N LEU A 26 -4.13 -13.15 -4.87
CA LEU A 26 -3.36 -12.54 -5.96
C LEU A 26 -4.27 -11.63 -6.80
N ILE A 27 -3.85 -10.38 -6.99
CA ILE A 27 -4.53 -9.38 -7.81
C ILE A 27 -3.67 -9.05 -9.03
N THR A 28 -4.30 -8.98 -10.19
CA THR A 28 -3.71 -8.44 -11.42
C THR A 28 -4.44 -7.14 -11.77
N GLN A 29 -3.77 -6.02 -11.62
CA GLN A 29 -4.27 -4.71 -12.03
C GLN A 29 -3.74 -4.37 -13.42
N LYS A 30 -4.63 -3.83 -14.28
CA LYS A 30 -4.30 -3.42 -15.65
C LYS A 30 -4.75 -1.98 -15.86
N THR A 31 -3.84 -1.10 -16.25
CA THR A 31 -4.13 0.33 -16.42
C THR A 31 -3.38 0.86 -17.64
N TYR A 32 -4.10 1.50 -18.56
CA TYR A 32 -3.48 2.18 -19.69
C TYR A 32 -2.90 3.53 -19.27
N ASN A 33 -1.85 3.99 -19.95
CA ASN A 33 -1.42 5.39 -19.86
C ASN A 33 -2.43 6.32 -20.56
N GLU A 34 -2.24 7.63 -20.42
CA GLU A 34 -3.21 8.65 -20.87
C GLU A 34 -3.64 8.51 -22.34
N ASP A 35 -2.70 8.25 -23.25
CA ASP A 35 -2.96 8.09 -24.69
C ASP A 35 -3.17 6.62 -25.12
N SER A 36 -3.28 5.70 -24.16
CA SER A 36 -3.48 4.26 -24.39
C SER A 36 -2.41 3.59 -25.24
N THR A 37 -1.24 4.21 -25.40
CA THR A 37 -0.09 3.63 -26.12
C THR A 37 0.57 2.50 -25.34
N TYR A 38 0.51 2.56 -24.01
CA TYR A 38 1.11 1.59 -23.10
C TYR A 38 0.12 1.06 -22.08
N LEU A 39 0.25 -0.23 -21.77
CA LEU A 39 -0.51 -0.94 -20.75
C LEU A 39 0.42 -1.35 -19.62
N LEU A 40 0.17 -0.83 -18.41
CA LEU A 40 0.75 -1.33 -17.18
C LEU A 40 -0.04 -2.54 -16.70
N ILE A 41 0.65 -3.64 -16.43
CA ILE A 41 0.10 -4.84 -15.79
C ILE A 41 0.90 -5.06 -14.50
N ALA A 42 0.25 -4.93 -13.34
CA ALA A 42 0.87 -5.09 -12.03
C ALA A 42 0.21 -6.24 -11.27
N ASN A 43 1.02 -7.15 -10.75
CA ASN A 43 0.58 -8.27 -9.91
C ASN A 43 1.07 -8.07 -8.48
N TYR A 44 0.18 -8.24 -7.52
CA TYR A 44 0.50 -8.16 -6.09
C TYR A 44 -0.49 -8.98 -5.26
N TYR A 45 -0.10 -9.35 -4.05
CA TYR A 45 -1.00 -10.01 -3.10
C TYR A 45 -1.81 -8.95 -2.34
N GLN A 46 -3.13 -9.12 -2.33
CA GLN A 46 -4.02 -8.37 -1.46
C GLN A 46 -4.12 -9.10 -0.12
N ASN A 47 -3.50 -8.50 0.90
CA ASN A 47 -3.52 -8.92 2.29
C ASN A 47 -3.70 -7.67 3.19
N ILE A 48 -3.50 -7.82 4.49
CA ILE A 48 -3.60 -6.70 5.46
C ILE A 48 -2.38 -5.76 5.43
N GLU A 49 -1.32 -6.13 4.71
CA GLU A 49 -0.10 -5.33 4.68
C GLU A 49 -0.31 -4.07 3.82
N VAL A 50 0.13 -2.94 4.37
CA VAL A 50 0.06 -1.65 3.67
C VAL A 50 1.06 -1.59 2.52
N ILE A 51 2.23 -2.21 2.72
CA ILE A 51 3.28 -2.34 1.71
C ILE A 51 2.99 -3.58 0.87
N LYS A 52 3.04 -3.43 -0.44
CA LYS A 52 2.86 -4.48 -1.45
C LYS A 52 4.14 -4.60 -2.27
N ASN A 53 4.47 -5.84 -2.63
CA ASN A 53 5.43 -6.12 -3.70
C ASN A 53 4.67 -6.19 -5.03
N PHE A 54 4.85 -5.18 -5.87
CA PHE A 54 4.29 -5.12 -7.21
C PHE A 54 5.28 -5.71 -8.21
N LYS A 55 4.94 -6.86 -8.80
CA LYS A 55 5.61 -7.38 -9.99
C LYS A 55 4.90 -6.83 -11.22
N PHE A 56 5.56 -5.95 -11.97
CA PHE A 56 4.91 -5.23 -13.05
C PHE A 56 5.64 -5.37 -14.39
N LYS A 57 4.85 -5.21 -15.45
CA LYS A 57 5.34 -5.08 -16.82
C LYS A 57 4.55 -4.01 -17.55
N VAL A 58 5.24 -3.32 -18.45
CA VAL A 58 4.67 -2.35 -19.37
C VAL A 58 4.73 -2.95 -20.77
N MET A 59 3.58 -2.99 -21.42
CA MET A 59 3.42 -3.48 -22.78
C MET A 59 3.01 -2.36 -23.72
N GLU A 60 3.52 -2.38 -24.95
CA GLU A 60 3.00 -1.55 -26.03
C GLU A 60 1.63 -2.09 -26.48
N SER A 61 0.64 -1.22 -26.55
CA SER A 61 -0.75 -1.59 -26.84
C SER A 61 -0.93 -2.16 -28.25
N SER A 62 -0.20 -1.66 -29.24
CA SER A 62 -0.30 -2.06 -30.64
C SER A 62 0.38 -3.41 -30.89
N SER A 63 1.66 -3.54 -30.52
CA SER A 63 2.46 -4.75 -30.78
C SER A 63 2.30 -5.85 -29.73
N LYS A 64 1.73 -5.52 -28.56
CA LYS A 64 1.69 -6.38 -27.36
C LYS A 64 3.08 -6.76 -26.84
N LYS A 65 4.14 -6.12 -27.31
CA LYS A 65 5.51 -6.36 -26.84
C LYS A 65 5.71 -5.78 -25.44
N ILE A 66 6.37 -6.54 -24.57
CA ILE A 66 6.85 -6.03 -23.28
C ILE A 66 8.04 -5.11 -23.56
N ILE A 67 7.94 -3.86 -23.11
CA ILE A 67 8.97 -2.83 -23.30
C ILE A 67 9.74 -2.55 -22.01
N PHE A 68 9.17 -2.89 -20.86
CA PHE A 68 9.78 -2.69 -19.56
C PHE A 68 9.14 -3.64 -18.53
N GLU A 69 9.92 -4.12 -17.58
CA GLU A 69 9.44 -4.96 -16.48
C GLU A 69 10.29 -4.72 -15.24
N GLY A 70 9.73 -5.01 -14.07
CA GLY A 70 10.44 -4.86 -12.81
C GLY A 70 9.58 -5.19 -11.61
N GLU A 71 10.16 -4.96 -10.44
CA GLU A 71 9.49 -5.09 -9.17
C GLU A 71 9.55 -3.76 -8.41
N PHE A 72 8.48 -3.42 -7.70
CA PHE A 72 8.40 -2.22 -6.86
C PHE A 72 7.77 -2.56 -5.51
N ASN A 73 8.43 -2.20 -4.42
CA ASN A 73 7.89 -2.32 -3.06
C ASN A 73 7.34 -0.96 -2.61
N GLY A 74 6.03 -0.89 -2.35
CA GLY A 74 5.38 0.34 -1.94
C GLY A 74 3.88 0.16 -1.71
N THR A 75 3.14 1.26 -1.58
CA THR A 75 1.71 1.22 -1.27
C THR A 75 0.84 1.24 -2.53
N LYS A 76 1.34 1.89 -3.60
CA LYS A 76 0.63 2.09 -4.87
C LYS A 76 1.62 2.22 -6.02
N LEU A 77 1.26 1.71 -7.20
CA LEU A 77 2.00 1.90 -8.45
C LEU A 77 1.02 2.35 -9.54
N GLU A 78 1.27 3.52 -10.14
CA GLU A 78 0.40 4.09 -11.16
C GLU A 78 1.17 4.88 -12.22
N TRP A 79 0.49 5.24 -13.31
CA TRP A 79 1.07 6.13 -14.32
C TRP A 79 1.28 7.53 -13.76
N HIS A 80 2.44 8.12 -14.04
CA HIS A 80 2.75 9.52 -13.75
C HIS A 80 2.65 10.38 -14.99
N SER A 81 3.18 9.87 -16.09
CA SER A 81 3.22 10.50 -17.41
C SER A 81 3.14 9.41 -18.48
N LYS A 82 3.30 9.76 -19.75
CA LYS A 82 3.22 8.81 -20.86
C LYS A 82 4.28 7.70 -20.78
N THR A 83 5.44 7.99 -20.20
CA THR A 83 6.62 7.10 -20.17
C THR A 83 7.19 6.89 -18.77
N GLU A 84 6.45 7.30 -17.73
CA GLU A 84 6.90 7.19 -16.34
C GLU A 84 5.80 6.65 -15.43
N LEU A 85 6.22 5.84 -14.46
CA LEU A 85 5.38 5.38 -13.37
C LEU A 85 5.73 6.13 -12.08
N LYS A 86 4.73 6.35 -11.24
CA LYS A 86 4.88 6.81 -9.86
C LYS A 86 4.59 5.65 -8.92
N GLY A 87 5.63 5.21 -8.22
CA GLY A 87 5.52 4.26 -7.12
C GLY A 87 5.47 5.01 -5.80
N HIS A 88 4.39 4.89 -5.04
CA HIS A 88 4.26 5.51 -3.73
C HIS A 88 4.94 4.64 -2.67
N LEU A 89 5.87 5.21 -1.93
CA LEU A 89 6.58 4.55 -0.84
C LEU A 89 5.72 4.64 0.42
N TYR A 90 5.85 3.65 1.31
CA TYR A 90 5.24 3.76 2.62
C TYR A 90 6.03 4.76 3.48
N VAL A 91 5.34 5.82 3.92
CA VAL A 91 5.87 6.76 4.91
C VAL A 91 5.14 6.48 6.21
N GLY A 92 5.86 5.93 7.20
CA GLY A 92 5.32 5.67 8.53
C GLY A 92 5.07 6.96 9.32
N MET A 93 4.31 6.85 10.41
CA MET A 93 4.17 7.95 11.36
C MET A 93 5.49 8.14 12.13
N VAL A 94 6.01 9.37 12.13
CA VAL A 94 7.05 9.78 13.07
C VAL A 94 6.32 10.17 14.36
N LYS A 95 6.67 9.55 15.49
CA LYS A 95 6.22 10.03 16.79
C LYS A 95 7.02 11.29 17.10
N GLU A 96 6.35 12.44 17.16
CA GLU A 96 6.85 13.58 17.90
C GLU A 96 6.47 13.35 19.37
N ASP A 97 7.46 12.92 20.16
CA ASP A 97 7.32 12.91 21.61
C ASP A 97 7.43 14.36 22.10
N ASP A 98 6.30 15.03 22.26
CA ASP A 98 6.27 16.38 22.86
C ASP A 98 6.48 16.28 24.38
N ALA A 99 7.69 16.60 24.82
CA ALA A 99 7.91 17.61 25.86
C ALA A 99 9.42 17.92 26.01
N SER A 100 9.81 19.09 25.51
CA SER A 100 10.98 19.87 25.96
C SER A 100 12.36 19.34 25.55
N VAL A 101 12.92 19.85 24.45
CA VAL A 101 14.21 20.59 24.43
C VAL A 101 14.24 21.44 23.15
N LEU A 102 14.04 22.75 23.31
CA LEU A 102 14.58 23.73 22.39
C LEU A 102 16.11 23.61 22.45
N GLU A 103 16.77 23.37 21.32
CA GLU A 103 17.90 24.17 20.83
C GLU A 103 18.70 23.42 19.75
N GLY A 104 18.80 24.09 18.59
CA GLY A 104 19.96 24.05 17.71
C GLY A 104 20.47 22.69 17.28
N ASN A 105 19.92 22.14 16.20
CA ASN A 105 20.71 21.42 15.21
C ASN A 105 19.94 21.38 13.88
N THR A 106 20.39 22.21 12.95
CA THR A 106 20.05 22.16 11.52
C THR A 106 20.52 20.81 10.98
N LYS A 107 19.68 19.78 11.09
CA LYS A 107 19.89 18.53 10.37
C LYS A 107 19.11 18.64 9.07
N ASN A 108 19.88 18.72 7.99
CA ASN A 108 19.45 18.72 6.59
C ASN A 108 18.13 17.96 6.42
N ASN A 109 17.10 18.67 5.93
CA ASN A 109 15.89 18.04 5.39
C ASN A 109 16.32 17.19 4.20
N GLU A 110 16.68 15.92 4.46
CA GLU A 110 16.59 14.91 3.43
C GLU A 110 15.10 14.81 3.09
N ASP A 111 14.73 15.35 1.94
CA ASP A 111 13.39 15.20 1.37
C ASP A 111 13.03 13.72 1.37
N LYS A 112 12.29 13.27 2.38
CA LYS A 112 11.72 11.93 2.45
C LYS A 112 10.62 11.86 1.40
N ASN A 113 11.02 11.76 0.14
CA ASN A 113 10.11 11.75 -0.98
C ASN A 113 9.18 10.55 -0.81
N SER A 114 7.87 10.82 -0.71
CA SER A 114 6.85 9.79 -0.49
C SER A 114 6.62 8.89 -1.70
N TYR A 115 7.41 9.07 -2.76
CA TYR A 115 7.30 8.35 -4.01
C TYR A 115 8.65 8.24 -4.73
N LYS A 116 8.71 7.28 -5.66
CA LYS A 116 9.79 7.06 -6.62
C LYS A 116 9.22 7.14 -8.03
N ILE A 117 9.89 7.89 -8.90
CA ILE A 117 9.60 7.90 -10.34
C ILE A 117 10.41 6.77 -11.00
N ILE A 118 9.73 5.98 -11.83
CA ILE A 118 10.32 4.90 -12.61
C ILE A 118 10.15 5.25 -14.09
N LYS A 119 11.26 5.50 -14.78
CA LYS A 119 11.28 5.81 -16.22
C LYS A 119 11.26 4.51 -17.02
N ILE A 120 10.33 4.41 -17.96
CA ILE A 120 10.15 3.23 -18.84
C ILE A 120 11.09 3.32 -20.04
N LYS A 121 11.39 4.55 -20.50
CA LYS A 121 12.26 4.83 -21.63
C LYS A 121 12.91 6.21 -21.45
N ASN A 122 14.18 6.34 -21.81
CA ASN A 122 14.86 7.63 -21.96
C ASN A 122 14.53 8.26 -23.31
#